data_AF-A0A966N5A6-F1
#
_entry.id   AF-A0A966N5A6-F1
#
_cell.length_a   1.000
_cell.length_b   1.000
_cell.length_c   1.000
_cell.angle_alpha   90.00
_cell.angle_beta   90.00
_cell.angle_gamma   90.00
#
_symmetry.space_group_name_H-M   'P 1'
#
loop_
_entity.id
_entity.type
_entity.pdbx_description
1 polymer ?
#
loop_
_entity_poly.entity_id
_entity_poly.type
_entity_poly.pdbx_seq_one_letter_code
_entity_poly.pdbx_strand_id
1 'polypeptide(L)'
;MSVRLFDTARREVVEFSPGPEVKMYVCGVTPYDATHLGHAFTFMAYDILIRRLIDTGRSVKCVRNVTDVDDPLFAKARELGVHYLDLAAREEARLNDDLA
;
A
#
# COMPACT_ATOMS: atom_id res chain seq x y z
N MET A 1 9.61 -16.17 17.40
CA MET A 1 10.89 -15.74 16.76
C MET A 1 10.79 -14.26 16.44
N SER A 2 11.89 -13.51 16.56
CA SER A 2 11.93 -12.10 16.14
C SER A 2 11.85 -11.99 14.62
N VAL A 3 11.15 -10.97 14.14
CA VAL A 3 11.09 -10.64 12.71
C VAL A 3 12.38 -9.92 12.35
N ARG A 4 13.01 -10.28 11.24
CA ARG A 4 14.18 -9.57 10.71
C ARG A 4 13.81 -8.96 9.36
N LEU A 5 14.13 -7.69 9.17
CA LEU A 5 13.77 -6.91 7.99
C LEU A 5 15.02 -6.29 7.37
N PHE A 6 15.04 -6.17 6.05
CA PHE A 6 16.05 -5.36 5.40
C PHE A 6 15.70 -3.88 5.58
N ASP A 7 16.59 -3.13 6.21
CA ASP A 7 16.46 -1.68 6.38
C ASP A 7 17.19 -0.99 5.22
N THR A 8 16.43 -0.34 4.33
CA THR A 8 16.97 0.35 3.15
C THR A 8 17.97 1.46 3.51
N ALA A 9 17.78 2.17 4.62
CA ALA A 9 18.68 3.25 5.03
C ALA A 9 20.02 2.71 5.56
N ARG A 10 19.97 1.60 6.31
CA ARG A 10 21.18 0.92 6.83
C ARG A 10 21.82 -0.04 5.83
N ARG A 11 21.07 -0.45 4.81
CA ARG A 11 21.44 -1.44 3.79
C ARG A 11 21.82 -2.80 4.37
N GLU A 12 21.16 -3.21 5.45
CA GLU A 12 21.43 -4.48 6.12
C GLU A 12 20.13 -5.10 6.66
N VAL A 13 20.20 -6.39 6.99
CA VAL A 13 19.10 -7.08 7.68
C VAL A 13 19.23 -6.82 9.17
N VAL A 14 18.27 -6.10 9.74
CA VAL A 14 18.22 -5.75 11.16
C VAL A 14 17.17 -6.57 11.90
N GLU A 15 17.38 -6.77 13.20
CA GLU A 15 16.33 -7.27 14.08
C GLU A 15 15.26 -6.20 14.26
N PHE A 16 14.00 -6.57 13.99
CA PHE A 16 12.86 -5.70 14.21
C PHE A 16 12.26 -5.99 15.58
N SER A 17 12.59 -5.14 16.55
CA SER A 17 12.14 -5.22 17.95
C SER A 17 11.16 -4.09 18.30
N PRO A 18 9.94 -4.08 17.74
CA PRO A 18 8.96 -3.05 18.03
C PRO A 18 8.38 -3.22 19.44
N GLY A 19 7.73 -2.16 19.93
CA GLY A 19 6.85 -2.25 21.08
C GLY A 19 5.59 -3.10 20.81
N PRO A 20 4.65 -3.16 21.77
CA PRO A 20 3.41 -3.95 21.64
C PRO A 20 2.51 -3.48 20.49
N GLU A 21 2.55 -2.19 20.13
CA GLU A 21 1.88 -1.62 18.97
C GLU A 21 2.91 -1.27 17.88
N VAL A 22 2.71 -1.78 16.67
CA VAL A 22 3.47 -1.43 15.47
C VAL A 22 2.68 -0.44 14.62
N LYS A 23 3.31 0.67 14.23
CA LYS A 23 2.75 1.62 13.26
C LYS A 23 3.44 1.42 11.92
N MET A 24 2.65 1.21 10.87
CA MET A 24 3.14 0.96 9.52
C MET A 24 2.49 1.94 8.56
N TYR A 25 3.29 2.53 7.67
CA TYR A 25 2.81 3.28 6.53
C TYR A 25 3.31 2.60 5.27
N VAL A 26 2.40 2.41 4.31
CA VAL A 26 2.70 1.87 2.99
C VAL A 26 2.14 2.86 1.97
N CYS A 27 2.97 3.32 1.03
CA CYS A 27 2.48 4.15 -0.07
C CYS A 27 1.39 3.38 -0.84
N GLY A 28 0.24 4.02 -1.07
CA GLY A 28 -0.81 3.47 -1.91
C GLY A 28 -0.62 3.80 -3.37
N VAL A 29 -1.73 3.81 -4.11
CA VAL A 29 -1.73 4.04 -5.56
C VAL A 29 -2.08 5.49 -5.90
N THR A 30 -1.67 5.91 -7.10
CA THR A 30 -2.36 6.96 -7.85
C THR A 30 -3.45 6.28 -8.69
N PRO A 31 -4.75 6.47 -8.41
CA PRO A 31 -5.84 5.67 -8.97
C PRO A 31 -6.24 6.13 -10.38
N TYR A 32 -5.30 6.13 -11.33
CA TYR A 32 -5.56 6.50 -12.73
C TYR A 32 -5.85 5.30 -13.65
N ASP A 33 -5.51 4.09 -13.21
CA ASP A 33 -5.69 2.84 -13.97
C ASP A 33 -5.85 1.64 -13.02
N ALA A 34 -6.17 0.50 -13.61
CA ALA A 34 -6.42 -0.77 -12.92
C ALA A 34 -5.21 -1.29 -12.14
N THR A 35 -5.48 -2.05 -11.08
CA THR A 35 -4.47 -2.77 -10.31
C THR A 35 -3.72 -3.77 -11.19
N HIS A 36 -2.41 -3.57 -11.37
CA HIS A 36 -1.54 -4.55 -12.03
C HIS A 36 -0.80 -5.43 -11.02
N LEU A 37 -0.17 -6.52 -11.47
CA LEU A 37 0.53 -7.49 -10.60
C LEU A 37 1.63 -6.88 -9.71
N GLY A 38 2.27 -5.78 -10.13
CA GLY A 38 3.22 -5.04 -9.28
C GLY A 38 2.59 -4.44 -8.02
N HIS A 39 1.36 -3.93 -8.10
CA HIS A 39 0.62 -3.44 -6.93
C HIS A 39 0.22 -4.60 -6.03
N ALA A 40 -0.32 -5.67 -6.61
CA ALA A 40 -0.68 -6.88 -5.87
C ALA A 40 0.51 -7.46 -5.10
N PHE A 41 1.67 -7.61 -5.76
CA PHE A 41 2.91 -8.08 -5.11
C PHE A 41 3.29 -7.21 -3.92
N THR A 42 3.26 -5.88 -4.09
CA THR A 42 3.61 -4.93 -3.03
C THR A 42 2.65 -5.06 -1.84
N PHE A 43 1.35 -5.01 -2.07
CA PHE A 43 0.37 -5.09 -0.98
C PHE A 43 0.37 -6.47 -0.30
N MET A 44 0.58 -7.56 -1.04
CA MET A 44 0.75 -8.89 -0.44
C MET A 44 2.00 -8.99 0.44
N ALA A 45 3.13 -8.40 0.02
CA ALA A 45 4.35 -8.41 0.83
C ALA A 45 4.14 -7.74 2.19
N TYR A 46 3.43 -6.60 2.22
CA TYR A 46 3.09 -5.92 3.48
C TYR A 46 1.99 -6.63 4.26
N ASP A 47 1.01 -7.25 3.61
CA ASP A 47 0.00 -8.09 4.29
C ASP A 47 0.66 -9.28 5.02
N ILE A 48 1.60 -9.98 4.37
CA ILE A 48 2.38 -11.05 4.99
C ILE A 48 3.15 -10.52 6.21
N LEU A 49 3.78 -9.35 6.09
CA LEU A 49 4.49 -8.73 7.22
C LEU A 49 3.54 -8.40 8.38
N ILE A 50 2.39 -7.79 8.09
CA ILE A 50 1.35 -7.47 9.09
C ILE A 50 0.89 -8.76 9.80
N ARG A 51 0.53 -9.80 9.05
CA ARG A 51 0.12 -11.10 9.60
C ARG A 51 1.20 -11.72 10.46
N ARG A 52 2.46 -11.64 10.05
CA ARG A 52 3.58 -12.16 10.83
C ARG A 52 3.78 -11.37 12.12
N LEU A 53 3.62 -10.06 12.11
CA LEU A 53 3.70 -9.24 13.33
C LEU A 53 2.57 -9.56 14.30
N ILE A 54 1.34 -9.75 13.80
CA ILE A 54 0.18 -10.17 14.59
C ILE A 54 0.40 -11.55 15.21
N ASP A 55 0.87 -12.53 14.43
CA ASP A 55 1.18 -13.90 14.89
C ASP A 55 2.22 -13.92 16.03
N THR A 56 3.06 -12.90 16.10
CA THR A 56 4.04 -12.74 17.19
C THR A 56 3.52 -11.95 18.40
N GLY A 57 2.22 -11.68 18.48
CA GLY A 57 1.56 -11.04 19.62
C GLY A 57 1.55 -9.51 19.62
N ARG A 58 1.85 -8.86 18.48
CA ARG A 58 1.76 -7.39 18.35
C ARG A 58 0.40 -6.96 17.82
N SER A 59 -0.07 -5.78 18.21
CA SER A 59 -1.08 -5.05 17.44
C SER A 59 -0.41 -4.26 16.32
N VAL A 60 -1.07 -4.14 15.17
CA VAL A 60 -0.54 -3.41 14.02
C VAL A 60 -1.56 -2.37 13.55
N LYS A 61 -1.14 -1.11 13.49
CA LYS A 61 -1.88 -0.01 12.85
C LYS A 61 -1.20 0.30 11.52
N CYS A 62 -1.76 -0.22 10.43
CA CYS A 62 -1.30 0.07 9.08
C CYS A 62 -2.15 1.20 8.47
N VAL A 63 -1.49 2.17 7.84
CA VAL A 63 -2.11 3.24 7.07
C VAL A 63 -1.58 3.18 5.63
N ARG A 64 -2.49 3.29 4.67
CA ARG A 64 -2.19 3.41 3.24
C ARG A 64 -2.93 4.62 2.70
N ASN A 65 -2.23 5.49 1.98
CA ASN A 65 -2.85 6.65 1.35
C ASN A 65 -3.48 6.28 0.00
N VAL A 66 -4.24 7.22 -0.57
CA VAL A 66 -4.58 7.26 -1.99
C VAL A 66 -4.07 8.60 -2.51
N THR A 67 -3.39 8.60 -3.65
CA THR A 67 -2.89 9.83 -4.30
C THR A 67 -3.91 10.24 -5.36
N ASP A 68 -5.06 10.77 -4.94
CA ASP A 68 -6.21 11.13 -5.77
C ASP A 68 -6.06 12.48 -6.51
N VAL A 69 -4.90 13.14 -6.36
CA VAL A 69 -4.53 14.39 -7.01
C VAL A 69 -3.09 14.24 -7.53
N ASP A 70 -2.93 14.01 -8.83
CA ASP A 70 -1.62 13.78 -9.45
C ASP A 70 -1.66 14.03 -10.97
N ASP A 71 -0.51 14.37 -11.56
CA ASP A 71 -0.39 14.69 -12.99
C ASP A 71 -0.80 13.52 -13.93
N PRO A 72 -0.41 12.25 -13.65
CA PRO A 72 -0.83 11.10 -14.46
C PRO A 72 -2.34 10.89 -14.43
N LEU A 73 -2.99 11.15 -13.28
CA LEU A 73 -4.44 11.05 -13.14
C LEU A 73 -5.14 12.11 -14.00
N PHE A 74 -4.66 13.36 -13.97
CA PHE A 74 -5.19 14.42 -14.82
C PHE A 74 -5.00 14.11 -16.31
N ALA A 75 -3.84 13.57 -16.71
CA ALA A 75 -3.59 13.17 -18.08
C ALA A 75 -4.56 12.08 -18.54
N LYS A 76 -4.78 11.05 -17.71
CA LYS A 76 -5.69 9.95 -18.02
C LYS A 76 -7.16 10.38 -18.05
N ALA A 77 -7.57 11.24 -17.13
CA ALA A 77 -8.92 11.78 -17.10
C ALA A 77 -9.25 12.58 -18.38
N ARG A 78 -8.29 13.38 -18.88
CA ARG A 78 -8.42 14.10 -20.17
C ARG A 78 -8.51 13.15 -21.36
N GLU A 79 -7.72 12.08 -21.39
CA GLU A 79 -7.78 11.05 -22.44
C GLU A 79 -9.16 10.38 -22.50
N LEU A 80 -9.74 10.09 -21.33
CA LEU A 80 -11.03 9.41 -21.20
C LEU A 80 -12.25 10.36 -21.28
N GLY A 81 -12.03 11.67 -21.26
CA GLY A 81 -13.11 12.66 -21.27
C GLY A 81 -13.98 12.66 -19.99
N VAL A 82 -13.40 12.34 -18.83
CA VAL A 82 -14.10 12.27 -17.53
C VAL A 82 -13.50 13.23 -16.51
N HIS A 83 -14.22 13.54 -15.42
CA HIS A 83 -13.67 14.31 -14.31
C HIS A 83 -12.66 13.44 -13.53
N TYR A 84 -11.55 14.01 -13.09
CA TYR A 84 -10.46 13.24 -12.47
C TYR A 84 -10.87 12.58 -11.14
N LEU A 85 -11.75 13.21 -10.36
CA LEU A 85 -12.28 12.60 -9.13
C LEU A 85 -13.19 11.40 -9.42
N ASP A 86 -13.92 11.41 -10.54
CA ASP A 86 -14.75 10.26 -10.93
C ASP A 86 -13.88 9.08 -11.35
N LEU A 87 -12.78 9.36 -12.07
CA LEU A 87 -11.76 8.36 -12.40
C LEU A 87 -11.11 7.79 -11.14
N ALA A 88 -10.67 8.65 -10.22
CA ALA A 88 -10.04 8.24 -8.98
C ALA A 88 -10.95 7.35 -8.13
N ALA A 89 -12.20 7.77 -7.93
CA ALA A 89 -13.17 7.00 -7.15
C ALA A 89 -13.47 5.63 -7.78
N ARG A 90 -13.56 5.56 -9.12
CA ARG A 90 -13.79 4.29 -9.83
C ARG A 90 -12.63 3.32 -9.67
N GLU A 91 -11.40 3.78 -9.90
CA GLU A 91 -10.23 2.90 -9.79
C GLU A 91 -9.87 2.57 -8.33
N GLU A 92 -10.17 3.47 -7.38
CA GLU A 92 -10.07 3.15 -5.95
C GLU A 92 -11.07 2.07 -5.54
N ALA A 93 -12.33 2.16 -5.99
CA ALA A 93 -13.32 1.12 -5.73
C ALA A 93 -12.86 -0.23 -6.31
N ARG A 94 -12.35 -0.23 -7.54
CA ARG A 94 -11.80 -1.42 -8.18
C ARG A 94 -10.59 -1.99 -7.43
N LEU A 95 -9.67 -1.14 -6.96
CA LEU A 95 -8.55 -1.56 -6.12
C LEU A 95 -9.04 -2.26 -4.85
N ASN A 96 -10.10 -1.74 -4.22
CA ASN A 96 -10.66 -2.35 -3.02
C ASN A 96 -11.27 -3.72 -3.32
N ASP A 97 -11.95 -3.87 -4.45
CA ASP A 97 -12.48 -5.17 -4.91
C ASP A 97 -11.36 -6.16 -5.26
N ASP A 98 -10.27 -5.71 -5.88
CA ASP A 98 -9.12 -6.55 -6.24
C ASP A 98 -8.33 -7.06 -5.01
N LEU A 99 -8.41 -6.35 -3.88
CA LEU A 99 -7.67 -6.66 -2.66
C LEU A 99 -8.51 -7.29 -1.54
N ALA A 100 -9.82 -7.40 -1.73
CA ALA A 100 -10.75 -8.03 -0.78
C ALA A 100 -10.55 -9.55 -0.69
#